data_AF-A0A5B0S1Y0-F1
#
_entry.id   AF-A0A5B0S1Y0-F1
#
_cell.length_a   1.000
_cell.length_b   1.000
_cell.length_c   1.000
_cell.angle_alpha   90.00
_cell.angle_beta   90.00
_cell.angle_gamma   90.00
#
_symmetry.space_group_name_H-M   'P 1'
#
loop_
_entity.id
_entity.type
_entity.pdbx_description
1 polymer ?
#
loop_
_entity_poly.entity_id
_entity_poly.type
_entity_poly.pdbx_seq_one_letter_code
_entity_poly.pdbx_strand_id
1 'polypeptide(L)'
;MTFHPDYDSDSTLSDVPSEPEDQMQTGQGGPAGNKSTTSTNLGVQVNKKRHRNENFAKKRRIAYQNARREFITDLPPNCGSVTWEVRVRVQLDLFQDITTEYRKLKLERKKAQKAFKEGRGPQPPKDPIYRRTPTLEEIESANSIVMDPKKFRLYDHGLVHMFDRKMTKEKKKPIIAEIKFTDLKTISDQMREDLNFFLGFLHQSKKFVNTVGSESRSCGGYMWAIGWRKSMTHLEIVGRYVNSQAIKDNPDEFIQHVRDADRASQILWDLFFPMGNKALEANRQFMIEHNLPSFSDQVIPGTTPKEISPQADPDESTTDLSLPNPDEVTDDCATTTCNQSVTPSRKEVPDTPAPLNENPSNGKTEAVASNESVPHNEDGIPDTPELPHNKFFSTNLTFTSDGFYNHPHKDGGDDERLPFAFLLCVPTFKDTGLLAMESDGYDVKGGQFVFPQCAFGIDFKPDTMVQMIFDQRNYTHGTLKPEENGNFTKLGMSLQIARKTTNILDRVLLEEFVKDPKKVYS
;
A
#
# COMPACT_ATOMS: atom_id res chain seq x y z
N MET A 1 -9.89 38.35 -0.57
CA MET A 1 -9.66 38.03 0.86
C MET A 1 -8.77 36.81 0.92
N THR A 2 -7.72 36.89 1.73
CA THR A 2 -6.63 35.94 1.89
C THR A 2 -7.10 34.55 2.33
N PHE A 3 -6.86 33.54 1.49
CA PHE A 3 -7.05 32.13 1.82
C PHE A 3 -5.88 31.63 2.68
N HIS A 4 -6.20 31.13 3.87
CA HIS A 4 -5.33 30.26 4.66
C HIS A 4 -5.68 28.81 4.31
N PRO A 5 -4.77 28.04 3.69
CA PRO A 5 -4.89 26.60 3.73
C PRO A 5 -4.47 26.14 5.13
N ASP A 6 -5.38 25.44 5.81
CA ASP A 6 -5.11 24.77 7.08
C ASP A 6 -3.96 23.77 6.89
N TYR A 7 -2.82 24.13 7.48
CA TYR A 7 -1.67 23.26 7.59
C TYR A 7 -1.96 22.25 8.70
N ASP A 8 -1.90 20.96 8.37
CA ASP A 8 -1.82 19.86 9.33
C ASP A 8 -0.72 20.18 10.37
N SER A 9 -1.17 20.60 11.55
CA SER A 9 -0.33 20.82 12.70
C SER A 9 0.07 19.47 13.28
N ASP A 10 1.21 18.94 12.82
CA ASP A 10 1.86 17.81 13.47
C ASP A 10 2.57 18.32 14.74
N SER A 11 1.81 18.42 15.81
CA SER A 11 2.26 18.82 17.14
C SER A 11 2.26 17.63 18.09
N THR A 12 3.33 16.85 18.13
CA THR A 12 3.70 16.09 19.33
C THR A 12 5.22 16.06 19.48
N LEU A 13 5.75 17.12 20.08
CA LEU A 13 7.14 17.17 20.51
C LEU A 13 7.14 17.68 21.95
N SER A 14 6.84 16.78 22.88
CA SER A 14 7.18 16.94 24.29
C SER A 14 7.30 15.59 25.00
N ASP A 15 8.28 15.57 25.92
CA ASP A 15 8.38 14.71 27.11
C ASP A 15 9.20 13.43 27.00
N VAL A 16 10.51 13.61 27.17
CA VAL A 16 11.46 12.59 27.66
C VAL A 16 11.65 12.83 29.17
N PRO A 17 11.25 11.90 30.06
CA PRO A 17 11.68 11.92 31.45
C PRO A 17 13.09 11.32 31.56
N SER A 18 13.99 12.10 32.13
CA SER A 18 15.28 11.64 32.67
C SER A 18 15.02 10.83 33.95
N GLU A 19 15.52 9.61 34.03
CA GLU A 19 15.65 8.87 35.29
C GLU A 19 17.08 8.35 35.48
N PRO A 20 17.56 8.27 36.74
CA PRO A 20 18.97 8.21 37.07
C PRO A 20 19.54 6.79 37.04
N GLU A 21 20.86 6.76 36.89
CA GLU A 21 21.73 5.58 36.95
C GLU A 21 21.75 4.98 38.36
N ASP A 22 21.41 3.70 38.48
CA ASP A 22 21.56 2.94 39.73
C ASP A 22 22.97 2.32 39.78
N GLN A 23 23.79 2.84 40.70
CA GLN A 23 25.14 2.36 40.95
C GLN A 23 25.12 1.06 41.78
N MET A 24 25.78 0.03 41.28
CA MET A 24 26.08 -1.18 42.03
C MET A 24 27.06 -0.87 43.17
N GLN A 25 26.64 -1.05 44.42
CA GLN A 25 27.55 -1.18 45.56
C GLN A 25 27.64 -2.63 46.03
N THR A 26 28.88 -3.10 46.13
CA THR A 26 29.33 -4.37 46.69
C THR A 26 29.29 -4.34 48.21
N GLY A 27 28.72 -5.36 48.86
CA GLY A 27 28.81 -5.59 50.30
C GLY A 27 29.13 -7.05 50.62
N GLN A 28 30.24 -7.28 51.32
CA GLN A 28 30.72 -8.57 51.85
C GLN A 28 30.05 -8.94 53.19
N GLY A 29 29.95 -10.24 53.49
CA GLY A 29 30.29 -10.77 54.84
C GLY A 29 29.24 -11.51 55.71
N GLY A 30 29.13 -12.84 55.52
CA GLY A 30 28.95 -13.88 56.57
C GLY A 30 27.54 -14.20 57.15
N PRO A 31 27.35 -15.30 57.93
CA PRO A 31 28.12 -16.54 58.07
C PRO A 31 27.30 -17.83 57.80
N ALA A 32 27.98 -18.98 57.86
CA ALA A 32 27.48 -20.32 57.55
C ALA A 32 26.40 -20.84 58.52
N GLY A 33 25.37 -21.50 57.97
CA GLY A 33 24.37 -22.25 58.74
C GLY A 33 23.48 -23.18 57.89
N ASN A 34 23.53 -24.47 58.19
CA ASN A 34 22.57 -25.56 57.89
C ASN A 34 22.20 -25.87 56.43
N LYS A 35 22.98 -26.78 55.83
CA LYS A 35 22.61 -27.56 54.63
C LYS A 35 21.72 -28.76 55.03
N SER A 36 20.41 -28.56 55.16
CA SER A 36 19.46 -29.69 55.04
C SER A 36 18.00 -29.29 54.71
N THR A 37 17.63 -28.00 54.75
CA THR A 37 16.27 -27.51 54.44
C THR A 37 16.21 -26.56 53.23
N THR A 38 17.35 -26.29 52.60
CA THR A 38 17.46 -25.29 51.53
C THR A 38 17.01 -25.83 50.17
N SER A 39 17.23 -27.13 49.86
CA SER A 39 16.88 -27.69 48.54
C SER A 39 15.37 -27.84 48.32
N THR A 40 14.60 -28.18 49.36
CA THR A 40 13.14 -28.29 49.31
C THR A 40 12.46 -26.91 49.18
N ASN A 41 12.95 -25.88 49.86
CA ASN A 41 12.43 -24.51 49.72
C ASN A 41 12.80 -23.87 48.37
N LEU A 42 14.00 -24.11 47.84
CA LEU A 42 14.38 -23.72 46.48
C LEU A 42 13.50 -24.40 45.43
N GLY A 43 13.25 -25.72 45.55
CA GLY A 43 12.36 -26.45 44.64
C GLY A 43 10.92 -25.94 44.65
N VAL A 44 10.38 -25.62 45.84
CA VAL A 44 9.03 -25.03 45.97
C VAL A 44 8.97 -23.61 45.40
N GLN A 45 10.00 -22.77 45.61
CA GLN A 45 10.07 -21.42 45.03
C GLN A 45 10.22 -21.46 43.50
N VAL A 46 11.06 -22.36 42.97
CA VAL A 46 11.22 -22.58 41.53
C VAL A 46 9.92 -23.06 40.90
N ASN A 47 9.21 -23.99 41.53
CA ASN A 47 7.90 -24.47 41.06
C ASN A 47 6.83 -23.37 41.10
N LYS A 48 6.77 -22.55 42.17
CA LYS A 48 5.88 -21.39 42.25
C LYS A 48 6.18 -20.36 41.15
N LYS A 49 7.46 -20.07 40.90
CA LYS A 49 7.90 -19.16 39.83
C LYS A 49 7.54 -19.71 38.45
N ARG A 50 7.75 -21.00 38.21
CA ARG A 50 7.35 -21.69 36.97
C ARG A 50 5.85 -21.60 36.72
N HIS A 51 5.04 -21.96 37.72
CA HIS A 51 3.57 -21.90 37.60
C HIS A 51 3.07 -20.46 37.37
N ARG A 52 3.68 -19.47 38.04
CA ARG A 52 3.39 -18.04 37.80
C ARG A 52 3.71 -17.63 36.35
N ASN A 53 4.86 -18.06 35.82
CA ASN A 53 5.26 -17.77 34.45
C ASN A 53 4.33 -18.43 33.41
N GLU A 54 3.93 -19.69 33.65
CA GLU A 54 2.96 -20.40 32.82
C GLU A 54 1.60 -19.68 32.80
N ASN A 55 1.13 -19.23 33.96
CA ASN A 55 -0.11 -18.45 34.07
C ASN A 55 -0.04 -17.11 33.33
N PHE A 56 1.09 -16.39 33.42
CA PHE A 56 1.29 -15.16 32.64
C PHE A 56 1.36 -15.44 31.13
N ALA A 57 2.04 -16.50 30.70
CA ALA A 57 2.09 -16.91 29.30
C ALA A 57 0.68 -17.23 28.77
N LYS A 58 -0.13 -17.96 29.56
CA LYS A 58 -1.53 -18.26 29.23
C LYS A 58 -2.37 -16.99 29.08
N LYS A 59 -2.28 -16.06 30.05
CA LYS A 59 -2.99 -14.76 29.98
C LYS A 59 -2.59 -13.95 28.76
N ARG A 60 -1.30 -13.89 28.42
CA ARG A 60 -0.82 -13.18 27.21
C ARG A 60 -1.37 -13.81 25.93
N ARG A 61 -1.32 -15.14 25.82
CA ARG A 61 -1.88 -15.87 24.67
C ARG A 61 -3.36 -15.55 24.45
N ILE A 62 -4.14 -15.52 25.54
CA ILE A 62 -5.57 -15.15 25.49
C ILE A 62 -5.72 -13.69 25.01
N ALA A 63 -4.89 -12.76 25.50
CA ALA A 63 -4.96 -11.37 25.07
C ALA A 63 -4.67 -11.19 23.57
N TYR A 64 -3.68 -11.90 23.02
CA TYR A 64 -3.38 -11.89 21.59
C TYR A 64 -4.54 -12.48 20.76
N GLN A 65 -5.10 -13.60 21.21
CA GLN A 65 -6.25 -14.23 20.54
C GLN A 65 -7.48 -13.31 20.55
N ASN A 66 -7.74 -12.63 21.66
CA ASN A 66 -8.86 -11.69 21.75
C ASN A 66 -8.66 -10.48 20.84
N ALA A 67 -7.45 -9.90 20.81
CA ALA A 67 -7.15 -8.77 19.92
C ALA A 67 -7.34 -9.17 18.44
N ARG A 68 -6.85 -10.35 18.04
CA ARG A 68 -7.07 -10.85 16.67
C ARG A 68 -8.55 -11.07 16.37
N ARG A 69 -9.29 -11.71 17.27
CA ARG A 69 -10.74 -11.96 17.13
C ARG A 69 -11.53 -10.66 16.99
N GLU A 70 -11.12 -9.62 17.70
CA GLU A 70 -11.77 -8.33 17.67
C GLU A 70 -11.49 -7.58 16.36
N PHE A 71 -10.24 -7.58 15.89
CA PHE A 71 -9.80 -6.62 14.87
C PHE A 71 -9.38 -7.24 13.53
N ILE A 72 -8.92 -8.49 13.49
CA ILE A 72 -8.37 -9.13 12.29
C ILE A 72 -9.26 -10.27 11.81
N THR A 73 -9.38 -11.33 12.61
CA THR A 73 -10.13 -12.52 12.24
C THR A 73 -10.59 -13.32 13.46
N ASP A 74 -11.82 -13.81 13.41
CA ASP A 74 -12.40 -14.78 14.35
C ASP A 74 -12.43 -16.21 13.80
N LEU A 75 -11.91 -16.43 12.59
CA LEU A 75 -11.79 -17.73 11.97
C LEU A 75 -10.66 -18.56 12.59
N PRO A 76 -10.78 -19.90 12.59
CA PRO A 76 -9.70 -20.77 13.03
C PRO A 76 -8.48 -20.63 12.10
N PRO A 77 -7.24 -20.68 12.63
CA PRO A 77 -6.05 -20.67 11.78
C PRO A 77 -6.03 -21.91 10.89
N ASN A 78 -5.70 -21.72 9.61
CA ASN A 78 -5.61 -22.80 8.61
C ASN A 78 -4.18 -23.35 8.44
N CYS A 79 -3.20 -22.81 9.17
CA CYS A 79 -1.81 -23.22 9.13
C CYS A 79 -1.12 -22.97 10.49
N GLY A 80 0.10 -23.48 10.64
CA GLY A 80 0.93 -23.23 11.81
C GLY A 80 1.27 -21.73 11.93
N SER A 81 1.15 -21.19 13.14
CA SER A 81 1.39 -19.78 13.42
C SER A 81 2.45 -19.55 14.49
N VAL A 82 3.23 -18.48 14.35
CA VAL A 82 4.11 -17.96 15.39
C VAL A 82 3.64 -16.58 15.85
N THR A 83 3.74 -16.31 17.14
CA THR A 83 3.38 -15.02 17.72
C THR A 83 4.59 -14.40 18.39
N TRP A 84 4.88 -13.15 18.05
CA TRP A 84 5.96 -12.40 18.68
C TRP A 84 5.47 -11.07 19.24
N GLU A 85 6.12 -10.68 20.33
CA GLU A 85 5.95 -9.39 20.98
C GLU A 85 7.26 -8.62 20.79
N VAL A 86 7.19 -7.49 20.09
CA VAL A 86 8.37 -6.67 19.75
C VAL A 86 8.32 -5.32 20.45
N ARG A 87 9.50 -4.79 20.79
CA ARG A 87 9.63 -3.44 21.36
C ARG A 87 9.98 -2.48 20.24
N VAL A 88 9.17 -1.44 20.07
CA VAL A 88 9.48 -0.34 19.14
C VAL A 88 10.73 0.42 19.63
N ARG A 89 11.76 0.44 18.79
CA ARG A 89 13.05 1.10 18.97
C ARG A 89 13.04 2.39 18.17
N VAL A 90 12.80 3.51 18.84
CA VAL A 90 12.68 4.84 18.21
C VAL A 90 13.97 5.28 17.50
N GLN A 91 15.12 4.70 17.86
CA GLN A 91 16.44 5.07 17.33
C GLN A 91 16.86 4.35 16.05
N LEU A 92 16.16 3.29 15.62
CA LEU A 92 16.58 2.53 14.44
C LEU A 92 16.05 3.19 13.16
N ASP A 93 16.88 4.06 12.58
CA ASP A 93 16.68 4.72 11.29
C ASP A 93 17.68 4.15 10.27
N LEU A 94 17.17 3.55 9.19
CA LEU A 94 18.02 2.93 8.16
C LEU A 94 18.74 3.98 7.29
N PHE A 95 18.22 5.21 7.24
CA PHE A 95 18.72 6.29 6.38
C PHE A 95 18.89 7.59 7.19
N GLN A 96 19.69 7.50 8.25
CA GLN A 96 19.83 8.57 9.25
C GLN A 96 20.26 9.92 8.65
N ASP A 97 21.18 9.91 7.68
CA ASP A 97 21.67 11.14 7.05
C ASP A 97 20.58 11.83 6.23
N ILE A 98 19.83 11.06 5.44
CA ILE A 98 18.67 11.55 4.68
C ILE A 98 17.60 12.12 5.61
N THR A 99 17.29 11.41 6.70
CA THR A 99 16.32 11.89 7.70
C THR A 99 16.80 13.20 8.35
N THR A 100 18.09 13.32 8.62
CA THR A 100 18.68 14.51 9.25
C THR A 100 18.62 15.71 8.30
N GLU A 101 19.00 15.52 7.03
CA GLU A 101 18.91 16.52 5.97
C GLU A 101 17.47 17.01 5.78
N TYR A 102 16.52 16.07 5.65
CA TYR A 102 15.09 16.37 5.51
C TYR A 102 14.55 17.19 6.69
N ARG A 103 14.90 16.82 7.92
CA ARG A 103 14.49 17.55 9.14
C ARG A 103 15.08 18.96 9.17
N LYS A 104 16.34 19.13 8.75
CA LYS A 104 17.00 20.43 8.66
C LYS A 104 16.26 21.35 7.68
N LEU A 105 15.97 20.88 6.47
CA LEU A 105 15.23 21.65 5.45
C LEU A 105 13.83 22.05 5.93
N LYS A 106 13.10 21.14 6.59
CA LYS A 106 11.78 21.45 7.17
C LYS A 106 11.87 22.51 8.26
N LEU A 107 12.90 22.43 9.12
CA LEU A 107 13.12 23.40 10.19
C LEU A 107 13.48 24.78 9.63
N GLU A 108 14.34 24.84 8.61
CA GLU A 108 14.70 26.07 7.91
C GLU A 108 13.49 26.71 7.24
N ARG A 109 12.66 25.92 6.54
CA ARG A 109 11.40 26.43 5.97
C ARG A 109 10.46 26.95 7.04
N LYS A 110 10.32 26.26 8.18
CA LYS A 110 9.48 26.73 9.30
C LYS A 110 9.98 28.07 9.86
N LYS A 111 11.30 28.25 9.98
CA LYS A 111 11.91 29.52 10.38
C LYS A 111 11.64 30.62 9.34
N ALA A 112 11.82 30.33 8.06
CA ALA A 112 11.56 31.28 6.97
C ALA A 112 10.06 31.67 6.89
N GLN A 113 9.14 30.73 7.08
CA GLN A 113 7.70 31.00 7.17
C GLN A 113 7.37 31.92 8.35
N LYS A 114 8.00 31.70 9.50
CA LYS A 114 7.81 32.59 10.67
C LYS A 114 8.34 34.00 10.37
N ALA A 115 9.54 34.10 9.79
CA ALA A 115 10.13 35.39 9.44
C ALA A 115 9.26 36.15 8.43
N PHE A 116 8.80 35.50 7.36
CA PHE A 116 7.90 36.08 6.36
C PHE A 116 6.59 36.59 6.97
N LYS A 117 5.96 35.81 7.87
CA LYS A 117 4.76 36.24 8.61
C LYS A 117 4.99 37.47 9.48
N GLU A 118 6.22 37.69 9.95
CA GLU A 118 6.63 38.85 10.74
C GLU A 118 7.13 40.02 9.87
N GLY A 119 6.99 39.94 8.53
CA GLY A 119 7.48 40.95 7.59
C GLY A 119 9.00 40.96 7.42
N ARG A 120 9.68 39.91 7.87
CA ARG A 120 11.14 39.78 7.82
C ARG A 120 11.53 38.72 6.78
N GLY A 121 12.09 39.17 5.66
CA GLY A 121 12.63 38.28 4.62
C GLY A 121 11.60 37.82 3.58
N PRO A 122 12.06 37.05 2.58
CA PRO A 122 11.25 36.69 1.41
C PRO A 122 10.21 35.61 1.73
N GLN A 123 9.22 35.48 0.86
CA GLN A 123 8.27 34.36 0.91
C GLN A 123 9.02 33.03 0.70
N PRO A 124 8.88 32.05 1.60
CA PRO A 124 9.54 30.77 1.43
C PRO A 124 8.97 29.98 0.23
N PRO A 125 9.77 29.12 -0.42
CA PRO A 125 9.31 28.29 -1.52
C PRO A 125 8.09 27.44 -1.14
N LYS A 126 7.14 27.35 -2.07
CA LYS A 126 5.93 26.54 -1.91
C LYS A 126 6.18 25.06 -2.25
N ASP A 127 7.23 24.76 -3.02
CA ASP A 127 7.52 23.41 -3.51
C ASP A 127 7.69 22.44 -2.34
N PRO A 128 7.07 21.25 -2.37
CA PRO A 128 7.23 20.28 -1.31
C PRO A 128 8.71 19.93 -1.06
N ILE A 129 9.07 19.75 0.22
CA ILE A 129 10.38 19.17 0.56
C ILE A 129 10.21 17.67 0.57
N TYR A 130 11.03 16.98 -0.20
CA TYR A 130 11.11 15.54 -0.26
C TYR A 130 12.42 15.03 0.32
N ARG A 131 12.45 13.74 0.66
CA ARG A 131 13.71 13.05 0.97
C ARG A 131 14.39 12.72 -0.34
N ARG A 132 15.69 12.98 -0.46
CA ARG A 132 16.47 12.55 -1.63
C ARG A 132 16.51 11.02 -1.74
N THR A 133 16.77 10.51 -2.93
CA THR A 133 17.03 9.09 -3.15
C THR A 133 18.31 8.67 -2.40
N PRO A 134 18.33 7.48 -1.75
CA PRO A 134 19.54 6.95 -1.12
C PRO A 134 20.68 6.71 -2.11
N THR A 135 21.91 6.92 -1.66
CA THR A 135 23.12 6.49 -2.39
C THR A 135 23.27 4.97 -2.34
N LEU A 136 24.14 4.41 -3.18
CA LEU A 136 24.44 2.97 -3.15
C LEU A 136 25.00 2.52 -1.80
N GLU A 137 25.90 3.32 -1.21
CA GLU A 137 26.51 3.06 0.10
C GLU A 137 25.47 3.06 1.23
N GLU A 138 24.51 4.01 1.20
CA GLU A 138 23.40 4.05 2.16
C GLU A 138 22.48 2.81 2.02
N ILE A 139 22.25 2.35 0.79
CA ILE A 139 21.47 1.13 0.51
C ILE A 139 22.21 -0.11 1.04
N GLU A 140 23.50 -0.24 0.77
CA GLU A 140 24.33 -1.35 1.25
C GLU A 140 24.40 -1.40 2.78
N SER A 141 24.52 -0.23 3.43
CA SER A 141 24.49 -0.10 4.89
C SER A 141 23.14 -0.55 5.47
N ALA A 142 22.03 -0.08 4.90
CA ALA A 142 20.69 -0.47 5.31
C ALA A 142 20.47 -1.99 5.15
N ASN A 143 20.89 -2.56 4.02
CA ASN A 143 20.83 -4.01 3.77
C ASN A 143 21.68 -4.78 4.79
N SER A 144 22.90 -4.32 5.09
CA SER A 144 23.78 -4.98 6.06
C SER A 144 23.19 -5.03 7.47
N ILE A 145 22.43 -4.00 7.86
CA ILE A 145 21.71 -3.99 9.15
C ILE A 145 20.55 -5.00 9.14
N VAL A 146 19.76 -5.01 8.06
CA VAL A 146 18.56 -5.86 7.93
C VAL A 146 18.91 -7.34 7.76
N MET A 147 20.05 -7.65 7.15
CA MET A 147 20.54 -9.01 6.99
C MET A 147 21.27 -9.57 8.21
N ASP A 148 21.61 -8.74 9.21
CA ASP A 148 22.24 -9.20 10.45
C ASP A 148 21.18 -9.80 11.41
N PRO A 149 21.15 -11.12 11.64
CA PRO A 149 20.14 -11.77 12.48
C PRO A 149 20.23 -11.36 13.96
N LYS A 150 21.33 -10.74 14.39
CA LYS A 150 21.46 -10.19 15.75
C LYS A 150 20.75 -8.84 15.88
N LYS A 151 20.58 -8.11 14.78
CA LYS A 151 19.97 -6.78 14.74
C LYS A 151 18.53 -6.81 14.24
N PHE A 152 18.22 -7.73 13.34
CA PHE A 152 16.96 -7.78 12.61
C PHE A 152 16.46 -9.22 12.44
N ARG A 153 15.14 -9.41 12.38
CA ARG A 153 14.53 -10.72 12.14
C ARG A 153 13.71 -10.70 10.86
N LEU A 154 14.10 -11.51 9.88
CA LEU A 154 13.33 -11.71 8.67
C LEU A 154 12.48 -12.99 8.77
N TYR A 155 11.27 -12.94 8.22
CA TYR A 155 10.36 -14.06 8.11
C TYR A 155 10.07 -14.35 6.64
N ASP A 156 9.99 -15.63 6.30
CA ASP A 156 9.80 -16.12 4.93
C ASP A 156 8.77 -17.25 4.83
N HIS A 157 8.12 -17.65 5.93
CA HIS A 157 7.15 -18.75 5.94
C HIS A 157 6.10 -18.67 7.05
N GLY A 158 5.03 -19.47 6.88
CA GLY A 158 3.99 -19.69 7.87
C GLY A 158 3.03 -18.51 8.07
N LEU A 159 2.44 -18.44 9.26
CA LEU A 159 1.62 -17.32 9.70
C LEU A 159 2.29 -16.63 10.89
N VAL A 160 2.52 -15.32 10.77
CA VAL A 160 3.33 -14.55 11.70
C VAL A 160 2.48 -13.42 12.29
N HIS A 161 2.29 -13.44 13.61
CA HIS A 161 1.55 -12.40 14.33
C HIS A 161 2.50 -11.52 15.13
N MET A 162 2.62 -10.25 14.74
CA MET A 162 3.46 -9.25 15.40
C MET A 162 2.60 -8.35 16.29
N PHE A 163 2.94 -8.32 17.58
CA PHE A 163 2.33 -7.41 18.56
C PHE A 163 3.34 -6.44 19.12
N ASP A 164 2.88 -5.24 19.44
CA ASP A 164 3.67 -4.31 20.24
C ASP A 164 3.69 -4.75 21.69
N ARG A 165 4.88 -4.68 22.28
CA ARG A 165 5.08 -4.92 23.71
C ARG A 165 4.37 -3.88 24.56
N LYS A 166 4.31 -2.63 24.09
CA LYS A 166 3.62 -1.54 24.76
C LYS A 166 2.10 -1.76 24.66
N MET A 167 1.41 -1.68 25.80
CA MET A 167 -0.05 -1.73 25.84
C MET A 167 -0.67 -0.43 25.35
N THR A 168 -1.89 -0.49 24.80
CA THR A 168 -2.71 0.71 24.61
C THR A 168 -3.14 1.29 25.97
N LYS A 169 -3.70 2.52 25.96
CA LYS A 169 -4.27 3.16 27.16
C LYS A 169 -5.40 2.30 27.76
N GLU A 170 -6.17 1.63 26.91
CA GLU A 170 -7.28 0.73 27.23
C GLU A 170 -6.80 -0.67 27.65
N LYS A 171 -5.48 -0.85 27.86
CA LYS A 171 -4.86 -2.12 28.21
C LYS A 171 -5.17 -3.23 27.18
N LYS A 172 -5.25 -2.87 25.90
CA LYS A 172 -5.25 -3.82 24.79
C LYS A 172 -3.84 -4.04 24.24
N LYS A 173 -3.63 -5.18 23.57
CA LYS A 173 -2.37 -5.51 22.89
C LYS A 173 -2.44 -4.99 21.44
N PRO A 174 -1.63 -3.98 21.07
CA PRO A 174 -1.63 -3.48 19.69
C PRO A 174 -1.11 -4.54 18.72
N ILE A 175 -1.81 -4.70 17.60
CA ILE A 175 -1.40 -5.53 16.48
C ILE A 175 -0.54 -4.65 15.57
N ILE A 176 0.67 -5.09 15.28
CA ILE A 176 1.55 -4.41 14.32
C ILE A 176 1.28 -4.94 12.92
N ALA A 177 1.32 -6.28 12.78
CA ALA A 177 1.15 -6.96 11.51
C ALA A 177 0.71 -8.42 11.70
N GLU A 178 -0.10 -8.91 10.79
CA GLU A 178 -0.35 -10.33 10.57
C GLU A 178 0.09 -10.68 9.15
N ILE A 179 1.07 -11.58 9.02
CA ILE A 179 1.75 -11.88 7.75
C ILE A 179 1.58 -13.36 7.44
N LYS A 180 1.02 -13.67 6.28
CA LYS A 180 0.80 -15.03 5.80
C LYS A 180 1.66 -15.28 4.56
N PHE A 181 2.40 -16.37 4.58
CA PHE A 181 3.19 -16.87 3.47
C PHE A 181 2.50 -18.11 2.91
N THR A 182 2.22 -18.11 1.61
CA THR A 182 1.56 -19.23 0.91
C THR A 182 2.50 -19.74 -0.18
N ASP A 183 2.83 -21.03 -0.12
CA ASP A 183 3.62 -21.70 -1.16
C ASP A 183 2.76 -21.86 -2.42
N LEU A 184 3.14 -21.12 -3.47
CA LEU A 184 2.49 -21.09 -4.78
C LEU A 184 2.50 -22.46 -5.47
N LYS A 185 3.38 -23.39 -5.09
CA LYS A 185 3.35 -24.76 -5.62
C LYS A 185 2.21 -25.60 -5.07
N THR A 186 1.61 -25.17 -3.95
CA THR A 186 0.59 -25.94 -3.22
C THR A 186 -0.82 -25.35 -3.30
N ILE A 187 -0.97 -24.19 -3.97
CA ILE A 187 -2.28 -23.57 -4.17
C ILE A 187 -3.15 -24.41 -5.11
N SER A 188 -4.47 -24.31 -4.96
CA SER A 188 -5.40 -24.96 -5.88
C SER A 188 -5.35 -24.35 -7.28
N ASP A 189 -5.79 -25.12 -8.28
CA ASP A 189 -5.92 -24.64 -9.66
C ASP A 189 -6.80 -23.39 -9.73
N GLN A 190 -7.93 -23.37 -9.01
CA GLN A 190 -8.80 -22.20 -8.92
C GLN A 190 -8.07 -20.96 -8.38
N MET A 191 -7.29 -21.09 -7.31
CA MET A 191 -6.53 -19.97 -6.76
C MET A 191 -5.45 -19.49 -7.73
N ARG A 192 -4.83 -20.40 -8.48
CA ARG A 192 -3.86 -20.06 -9.53
C ARG A 192 -4.52 -19.30 -10.68
N GLU A 193 -5.69 -19.74 -11.13
CA GLU A 193 -6.48 -19.06 -12.15
C GLU A 193 -6.91 -17.65 -11.70
N ASP A 194 -7.39 -17.53 -10.47
CA ASP A 194 -7.81 -16.25 -9.89
C ASP A 194 -6.61 -15.30 -9.72
N LEU A 195 -5.46 -15.78 -9.25
CA LEU A 195 -4.25 -14.97 -9.19
C LEU A 195 -3.80 -14.51 -10.59
N ASN A 196 -3.78 -15.40 -11.59
CA ASN A 196 -3.42 -15.03 -12.95
C ASN A 196 -4.39 -14.01 -13.55
N PHE A 197 -5.70 -14.17 -13.34
CA PHE A 197 -6.68 -13.19 -13.76
C PHE A 197 -6.42 -11.84 -13.11
N PHE A 198 -6.26 -11.82 -11.79
CA PHE A 198 -6.07 -10.58 -11.04
C PHE A 198 -4.77 -9.85 -11.43
N LEU A 199 -3.68 -10.59 -11.59
CA LEU A 199 -2.40 -10.04 -12.02
C LEU A 199 -2.46 -9.52 -13.47
N GLY A 200 -3.12 -10.26 -14.37
CA GLY A 200 -3.39 -9.80 -15.73
C GLY A 200 -4.23 -8.53 -15.76
N PHE A 201 -5.26 -8.44 -14.90
CA PHE A 201 -6.05 -7.22 -14.71
C PHE A 201 -5.16 -6.04 -14.29
N LEU A 202 -4.29 -6.19 -13.29
CA LEU A 202 -3.37 -5.11 -12.88
C LEU A 202 -2.38 -4.72 -13.99
N HIS A 203 -1.88 -5.70 -14.74
CA HIS A 203 -1.00 -5.44 -15.87
C HIS A 203 -1.72 -4.61 -16.95
N GLN A 204 -2.95 -4.99 -17.31
CA GLN A 204 -3.78 -4.24 -18.25
C GLN A 204 -4.13 -2.84 -17.72
N SER A 205 -4.34 -2.66 -16.41
CA SER A 205 -4.59 -1.35 -15.81
C SER A 205 -3.48 -0.34 -16.12
N LYS A 206 -2.21 -0.78 -16.28
CA LYS A 206 -1.07 0.10 -16.61
C LYS A 206 -1.29 0.90 -17.91
N LYS A 207 -2.07 0.36 -18.86
CA LYS A 207 -2.46 1.06 -20.10
C LYS A 207 -3.40 2.23 -19.83
N PHE A 208 -4.27 2.10 -18.84
CA PHE A 208 -5.39 3.02 -18.60
C PHE A 208 -5.20 3.95 -17.40
N VAL A 209 -4.09 3.85 -16.67
CA VAL A 209 -3.78 4.74 -15.55
C VAL A 209 -2.37 5.29 -15.64
N ASN A 210 -2.19 6.53 -15.19
CA ASN A 210 -0.88 7.15 -15.14
C ASN A 210 -0.05 6.58 -13.98
N THR A 211 1.28 6.51 -14.17
CA THR A 211 2.21 6.23 -13.07
C THR A 211 2.12 7.35 -12.03
N VAL A 212 2.14 6.98 -10.75
CA VAL A 212 2.15 7.91 -9.61
C VAL A 212 3.56 8.50 -9.46
N GLY A 213 3.80 9.64 -10.10
CA GLY A 213 5.13 10.27 -10.20
C GLY A 213 5.61 11.09 -9.00
N SER A 214 5.25 10.74 -7.76
CA SER A 214 5.64 11.55 -6.60
C SER A 214 6.99 11.12 -6.04
N GLU A 215 8.00 12.01 -6.08
CA GLU A 215 9.34 11.82 -5.48
C GLU A 215 9.31 11.47 -3.99
N SER A 216 8.21 11.79 -3.29
CA SER A 216 8.01 11.38 -1.89
C SER A 216 7.64 9.91 -1.68
N ARG A 217 7.13 9.24 -2.71
CA ARG A 217 6.48 7.92 -2.60
C ARG A 217 7.39 6.78 -3.04
N SER A 218 8.34 7.06 -3.90
CA SER A 218 9.23 6.08 -4.50
C SER A 218 10.65 6.62 -4.58
N CYS A 219 11.63 5.76 -4.33
CA CYS A 219 13.03 6.00 -4.61
C CYS A 219 13.46 5.40 -5.96
N GLY A 220 12.65 4.49 -6.53
CA GLY A 220 12.87 3.85 -7.82
C GLY A 220 11.75 2.85 -8.12
N GLY A 221 11.67 2.40 -9.38
CA GLY A 221 10.56 1.58 -9.89
C GLY A 221 9.25 2.35 -10.04
N TYR A 222 8.17 1.63 -10.36
CA TYR A 222 6.89 2.24 -10.72
C TYR A 222 5.80 1.95 -9.68
N MET A 223 4.85 2.87 -9.61
CA MET A 223 3.63 2.75 -8.82
C MET A 223 2.46 3.21 -9.67
N TRP A 224 1.36 2.47 -9.63
CA TRP A 224 0.09 2.82 -10.24
C TRP A 224 -1.00 2.79 -9.18
N ALA A 225 -2.12 3.45 -9.49
CA ALA A 225 -3.31 3.44 -8.67
C ALA A 225 -4.54 3.23 -9.55
N ILE A 226 -5.52 2.48 -9.06
CA ILE A 226 -6.84 2.30 -9.67
C ILE A 226 -7.93 2.65 -8.64
N GLY A 227 -9.13 2.95 -9.11
CA GLY A 227 -10.26 3.34 -8.28
C GLY A 227 -10.33 4.85 -8.06
N TRP A 228 -10.85 5.26 -6.90
CA TRP A 228 -11.29 6.63 -6.66
C TRP A 228 -10.32 7.44 -5.80
N ARG A 229 -10.32 8.76 -6.01
CA ARG A 229 -9.50 9.73 -5.29
C ARG A 229 -10.25 11.04 -5.09
N LYS A 230 -9.84 11.81 -4.09
CA LYS A 230 -10.17 13.24 -4.07
C LYS A 230 -9.72 13.87 -5.40
N SER A 231 -10.64 14.53 -6.09
CA SER A 231 -10.27 15.19 -7.34
C SER A 231 -9.36 16.39 -7.08
N MET A 232 -8.51 16.66 -8.08
CA MET A 232 -7.67 17.86 -8.18
C MET A 232 -8.07 18.72 -9.40
N THR A 233 -9.10 18.29 -10.15
CA THR A 233 -9.62 18.96 -11.33
C THR A 233 -10.66 20.00 -10.90
N HIS A 234 -10.63 21.18 -11.51
CA HIS A 234 -11.65 22.19 -11.27
C HIS A 234 -13.04 21.64 -11.64
N LEU A 235 -14.05 21.85 -10.77
CA LEU A 235 -15.44 21.35 -10.89
C LEU A 235 -15.66 19.85 -10.71
N GLU A 236 -14.61 19.06 -10.41
CA GLU A 236 -14.75 17.66 -10.06
C GLU A 236 -14.52 17.51 -8.55
N ILE A 237 -15.44 16.88 -7.84
CA ILE A 237 -15.34 16.71 -6.37
C ILE A 237 -14.54 15.43 -6.04
N VAL A 238 -14.87 14.34 -6.72
CA VAL A 238 -14.23 13.03 -6.63
C VAL A 238 -13.88 12.59 -8.03
N GLY A 239 -12.67 12.09 -8.21
CA GLY A 239 -12.21 11.61 -9.51
C GLY A 239 -11.70 10.18 -9.45
N ARG A 240 -11.35 9.64 -10.61
CA ARG A 240 -10.73 8.31 -10.74
C ARG A 240 -9.26 8.43 -11.14
N TYR A 241 -8.48 7.41 -10.82
CA TYR A 241 -7.15 7.27 -11.42
C TYR A 241 -7.32 6.75 -12.85
N VAL A 242 -7.10 7.62 -13.83
CA VAL A 242 -7.25 7.30 -15.26
C VAL A 242 -6.22 8.05 -16.10
N ASN A 243 -5.90 7.48 -17.25
CA ASN A 243 -5.25 8.11 -18.38
C ASN A 243 -6.31 8.35 -19.45
N SER A 244 -6.89 9.54 -19.47
CA SER A 244 -8.01 9.88 -20.35
C SER A 244 -7.67 9.74 -21.83
N GLN A 245 -6.41 9.99 -22.24
CA GLN A 245 -6.01 9.85 -23.64
C GLN A 245 -5.98 8.37 -24.04
N ALA A 246 -5.34 7.52 -23.23
CA ALA A 246 -5.27 6.09 -23.52
C ALA A 246 -6.66 5.42 -23.59
N ILE A 247 -7.61 5.88 -22.77
CA ILE A 247 -9.00 5.43 -22.81
C ILE A 247 -9.68 5.86 -24.12
N LYS A 248 -9.52 7.12 -24.53
CA LYS A 248 -10.06 7.61 -25.82
C LYS A 248 -9.52 6.83 -27.01
N ASP A 249 -8.26 6.45 -26.96
CA ASP A 249 -7.60 5.69 -28.03
C ASP A 249 -8.00 4.20 -28.03
N ASN A 250 -8.52 3.67 -26.91
CA ASN A 250 -8.82 2.24 -26.73
C ASN A 250 -10.11 1.98 -25.93
N PRO A 251 -11.28 2.48 -26.37
CA PRO A 251 -12.50 2.47 -25.58
C PRO A 251 -13.03 1.06 -25.29
N ASP A 252 -13.04 0.16 -26.27
CA ASP A 252 -13.58 -1.20 -26.11
C ASP A 252 -12.76 -2.03 -25.11
N GLU A 253 -11.43 -1.94 -25.18
CA GLU A 253 -10.56 -2.59 -24.21
C GLU A 253 -10.75 -2.02 -22.80
N PHE A 254 -10.97 -0.70 -22.67
CA PHE A 254 -11.26 -0.09 -21.38
C PHE A 254 -12.60 -0.54 -20.81
N ILE A 255 -13.64 -0.63 -21.65
CA ILE A 255 -14.96 -1.13 -21.23
C ILE A 255 -14.83 -2.57 -20.71
N GLN A 256 -14.09 -3.43 -21.42
CA GLN A 256 -13.83 -4.78 -20.95
C GLN A 256 -13.05 -4.79 -19.63
N HIS A 257 -12.02 -3.95 -19.52
CA HIS A 257 -11.24 -3.82 -18.29
C HIS A 257 -12.11 -3.38 -17.09
N VAL A 258 -13.06 -2.48 -17.30
CA VAL A 258 -14.01 -2.05 -16.26
C VAL A 258 -14.95 -3.19 -15.85
N ARG A 259 -15.43 -4.00 -16.80
CA ARG A 259 -16.27 -5.19 -16.51
C ARG A 259 -15.52 -6.23 -15.67
N ASP A 260 -14.20 -6.33 -15.86
CA ASP A 260 -13.35 -7.27 -15.14
C ASP A 260 -13.05 -6.82 -13.69
N ALA A 261 -13.29 -5.54 -13.35
CA ALA A 261 -12.95 -4.96 -12.06
C ALA A 261 -13.72 -5.59 -10.88
N ASP A 262 -14.97 -5.99 -11.08
CA ASP A 262 -15.77 -6.65 -10.05
C ASP A 262 -15.20 -8.03 -9.71
N ARG A 263 -14.77 -8.79 -10.72
CA ARG A 263 -14.07 -10.06 -10.50
C ARG A 263 -12.72 -9.83 -9.80
N ALA A 264 -12.00 -8.77 -10.13
CA ALA A 264 -10.76 -8.43 -9.44
C ALA A 264 -11.02 -8.12 -7.94
N SER A 265 -12.06 -7.36 -7.63
CA SER A 265 -12.49 -7.06 -6.25
C SER A 265 -12.88 -8.33 -5.49
N GLN A 266 -13.65 -9.19 -6.15
CA GLN A 266 -14.07 -10.51 -5.66
C GLN A 266 -12.89 -11.39 -5.26
N ILE A 267 -11.88 -11.49 -6.13
CA ILE A 267 -10.67 -12.29 -5.88
C ILE A 267 -9.89 -11.74 -4.68
N LEU A 268 -9.73 -10.42 -4.59
CA LEU A 268 -9.05 -9.80 -3.45
C LEU A 268 -9.79 -10.07 -2.13
N TRP A 269 -11.12 -9.97 -2.13
CA TRP A 269 -11.91 -10.32 -0.97
C TRP A 269 -11.63 -11.77 -0.55
N ASP A 270 -11.73 -12.72 -1.48
CA ASP A 270 -11.56 -14.15 -1.18
C ASP A 270 -10.13 -14.51 -0.75
N LEU A 271 -9.12 -13.82 -1.30
CA LEU A 271 -7.73 -14.00 -0.88
C LEU A 271 -7.54 -13.59 0.59
N PHE A 272 -8.05 -12.43 1.01
CA PHE A 272 -7.83 -11.92 2.36
C PHE A 272 -8.83 -12.41 3.40
N PHE A 273 -10.04 -12.80 3.00
CA PHE A 273 -11.10 -13.22 3.93
C PHE A 273 -10.65 -14.29 4.94
N PRO A 274 -9.94 -15.37 4.55
CA PRO A 274 -9.51 -16.41 5.49
C PRO A 274 -8.56 -15.92 6.60
N MET A 275 -7.81 -14.84 6.38
CA MET A 275 -6.88 -14.28 7.38
C MET A 275 -7.41 -13.02 8.06
N GLY A 276 -8.45 -12.38 7.51
CA GLY A 276 -8.78 -11.00 7.82
C GLY A 276 -10.26 -10.64 7.78
N ASN A 277 -11.19 -11.61 7.87
CA ASN A 277 -12.63 -11.37 7.69
C ASN A 277 -13.16 -10.17 8.52
N LYS A 278 -12.73 -9.99 9.77
CA LYS A 278 -13.18 -8.87 10.61
C LYS A 278 -12.68 -7.52 10.10
N ALA A 279 -11.42 -7.48 9.67
CA ALA A 279 -10.85 -6.26 9.09
C ALA A 279 -11.50 -5.91 7.76
N LEU A 280 -11.78 -6.92 6.91
CA LEU A 280 -12.47 -6.73 5.63
C LEU A 280 -13.90 -6.21 5.84
N GLU A 281 -14.65 -6.85 6.73
CA GLU A 281 -16.01 -6.46 7.07
C GLU A 281 -16.07 -5.05 7.67
N ALA A 282 -15.11 -4.69 8.53
CA ALA A 282 -15.02 -3.34 9.10
C ALA A 282 -14.77 -2.29 8.01
N ASN A 283 -13.85 -2.53 7.08
CA ASN A 283 -13.63 -1.65 5.93
C ASN A 283 -14.88 -1.53 5.05
N ARG A 284 -15.54 -2.65 4.73
CA ARG A 284 -16.76 -2.66 3.91
C ARG A 284 -17.89 -1.87 4.58
N GLN A 285 -18.12 -2.12 5.87
CA GLN A 285 -19.15 -1.43 6.64
C GLN A 285 -18.88 0.08 6.69
N PHE A 286 -17.63 0.45 6.90
CA PHE A 286 -17.20 1.85 6.87
C PHE A 286 -17.46 2.49 5.50
N MET A 287 -17.15 1.80 4.41
CA MET A 287 -17.45 2.30 3.06
C MET A 287 -18.94 2.52 2.84
N ILE A 288 -19.80 1.60 3.30
CA ILE A 288 -21.25 1.74 3.21
C ILE A 288 -21.74 2.96 4.00
N GLU A 289 -21.27 3.13 5.24
CA GLU A 289 -21.63 4.24 6.12
C GLU A 289 -21.23 5.61 5.56
N HIS A 290 -20.12 5.66 4.83
CA HIS A 290 -19.55 6.87 4.24
C HIS A 290 -19.80 7.00 2.73
N ASN A 291 -20.69 6.16 2.16
CA ASN A 291 -21.03 6.14 0.73
C ASN A 291 -19.81 6.12 -0.19
N LEU A 292 -18.77 5.39 0.23
CA LEU A 292 -17.53 5.28 -0.51
C LEU A 292 -17.68 4.24 -1.62
N PRO A 293 -17.35 4.60 -2.87
CA PRO A 293 -17.31 3.61 -3.93
C PRO A 293 -16.19 2.59 -3.69
N SER A 294 -16.41 1.36 -4.11
CA SER A 294 -15.37 0.37 -4.40
C SER A 294 -14.47 0.86 -5.51
N PHE A 295 -13.21 0.42 -5.53
CA PHE A 295 -12.33 0.67 -6.69
C PHE A 295 -12.91 0.08 -8.00
N SER A 296 -13.76 -0.94 -7.88
CA SER A 296 -14.48 -1.58 -9.00
C SER A 296 -15.72 -0.82 -9.44
N ASP A 297 -16.28 0.05 -8.59
CA ASP A 297 -17.50 0.78 -8.92
C ASP A 297 -17.25 1.76 -10.06
N GLN A 298 -18.24 1.84 -10.96
CA GLN A 298 -18.24 2.77 -12.08
C GLN A 298 -18.78 4.15 -11.72
N VAL A 299 -19.66 4.19 -10.71
CA VAL A 299 -20.33 5.40 -10.21
C VAL A 299 -20.22 5.45 -8.69
N ILE A 300 -20.42 6.63 -8.10
CA ILE A 300 -20.53 6.77 -6.65
C ILE A 300 -21.86 6.14 -6.21
N PRO A 301 -21.90 5.30 -5.17
CA PRO A 301 -23.14 4.72 -4.68
C PRO A 301 -24.20 5.79 -4.41
N GLY A 302 -25.46 5.52 -4.76
CA GLY A 302 -26.55 6.47 -4.55
C GLY A 302 -26.58 7.71 -5.48
N THR A 303 -25.71 7.79 -6.50
CA THR A 303 -25.77 8.83 -7.54
C THR A 303 -26.40 8.29 -8.84
N THR A 304 -27.08 9.15 -9.60
CA THR A 304 -27.60 8.75 -10.92
C THR A 304 -26.49 8.83 -11.98
N PRO A 305 -26.42 7.91 -12.98
CA PRO A 305 -25.35 7.89 -13.97
C PRO A 305 -25.14 9.20 -14.76
N LYS A 306 -26.15 10.07 -14.81
CA LYS A 306 -26.09 11.40 -15.45
C LYS A 306 -25.29 12.44 -14.67
N GLU A 307 -25.03 12.22 -13.37
CA GLU A 307 -24.32 13.20 -12.53
C GLU A 307 -22.79 13.07 -12.56
N ILE A 308 -22.23 12.04 -13.23
CA ILE A 308 -20.76 11.78 -13.22
C ILE A 308 -20.22 11.32 -14.60
N SER A 309 -20.87 11.67 -15.72
CA SER A 309 -20.23 11.52 -17.04
C SER A 309 -19.43 12.78 -17.40
N PRO A 310 -18.22 12.64 -17.96
CA PRO A 310 -17.58 13.75 -18.65
C PRO A 310 -18.42 14.03 -19.90
N GLN A 311 -19.19 15.10 -19.91
CA GLN A 311 -19.54 15.73 -21.18
C GLN A 311 -18.23 16.23 -21.78
N ALA A 312 -17.65 15.42 -22.67
CA ALA A 312 -16.88 15.96 -23.76
C ALA A 312 -17.87 16.69 -24.66
N ASP A 313 -18.16 17.95 -24.34
CA ASP A 313 -18.69 18.86 -25.35
C ASP A 313 -17.57 19.11 -26.38
N PRO A 314 -17.81 18.91 -27.69
CA PRO A 314 -16.76 19.02 -28.71
C PRO A 314 -16.29 20.44 -29.04
N ASP A 315 -16.80 21.47 -28.35
CA ASP A 315 -16.53 22.87 -28.67
C ASP A 315 -16.23 23.66 -27.38
N GLU A 316 -15.00 23.58 -26.88
CA GLU A 316 -14.38 24.75 -26.26
C GLU A 316 -12.88 24.73 -26.54
N SER A 317 -12.48 25.70 -27.38
CA SER A 317 -11.16 25.86 -27.94
C SER A 317 -10.06 25.91 -26.88
N THR A 318 -8.99 25.18 -27.15
CA THR A 318 -7.66 25.38 -26.57
C THR A 318 -7.26 26.87 -26.60
N THR A 319 -7.09 27.47 -25.44
CA THR A 319 -6.15 28.59 -25.28
C THR A 319 -5.08 28.18 -24.29
N ASP A 320 -3.94 27.85 -24.88
CA ASP A 320 -2.59 27.93 -24.32
C ASP A 320 -2.43 29.18 -23.45
N LEU A 321 -1.96 28.99 -22.21
CA LEU A 321 -1.43 30.06 -21.36
C LEU A 321 -0.13 29.59 -20.74
N SER A 322 0.84 29.33 -21.61
CA SER A 322 2.25 29.55 -21.31
C SER A 322 2.57 31.04 -21.54
N LEU A 323 3.02 31.72 -20.47
CA LEU A 323 3.71 33.03 -20.44
C LEU A 323 2.86 34.32 -20.43
N PRO A 324 3.16 35.28 -19.52
CA PRO A 324 2.95 36.70 -19.77
C PRO A 324 4.07 37.27 -20.64
N ASN A 325 3.67 38.03 -21.65
CA ASN A 325 4.47 38.66 -22.71
C ASN A 325 5.12 40.01 -22.24
N PRO A 326 5.90 40.72 -23.07
CA PRO A 326 7.18 41.32 -22.71
C PRO A 326 7.12 42.86 -22.60
N ASP A 327 8.21 43.48 -22.14
CA ASP A 327 8.61 44.81 -22.60
C ASP A 327 10.14 44.94 -22.56
N GLU A 328 10.64 45.67 -23.55
CA GLU A 328 11.99 45.70 -24.14
C GLU A 328 13.15 46.12 -23.22
N VAL A 329 14.37 45.66 -23.56
CA VAL A 329 15.45 46.49 -24.16
C VAL A 329 16.80 45.72 -24.17
N THR A 330 17.25 45.46 -25.41
CA THR A 330 18.61 45.35 -26.00
C THR A 330 19.78 44.65 -25.27
N ASP A 331 20.35 43.68 -26.00
CA ASP A 331 21.67 43.70 -26.65
C ASP A 331 22.59 42.49 -26.41
N ASP A 332 23.01 41.95 -27.55
CA ASP A 332 24.29 41.32 -27.89
C ASP A 332 24.79 40.01 -27.24
N CYS A 333 24.75 38.98 -28.12
CA CYS A 333 25.93 38.30 -28.68
C CYS A 333 26.38 36.94 -28.09
N ALA A 334 26.80 36.10 -29.05
CA ALA A 334 27.68 34.94 -28.99
C ALA A 334 27.07 33.53 -28.79
N THR A 335 26.77 32.91 -29.93
CA THR A 335 27.14 31.54 -30.37
C THR A 335 28.01 30.67 -29.45
N THR A 336 27.64 29.39 -29.30
CA THR A 336 28.49 28.17 -29.47
C THR A 336 27.57 26.92 -29.47
N THR A 337 27.25 26.28 -30.60
CA THR A 337 27.87 25.13 -31.31
C THR A 337 27.78 23.72 -30.65
N CYS A 338 27.29 22.75 -31.45
CA CYS A 338 27.57 21.29 -31.47
C CYS A 338 26.97 20.39 -30.35
N ASN A 339 26.44 19.17 -30.56
CA ASN A 339 26.46 18.14 -31.63
C ASN A 339 25.18 17.27 -31.50
N GLN A 340 24.34 17.07 -32.53
CA GLN A 340 24.33 15.97 -33.52
C GLN A 340 24.65 14.53 -33.03
N SER A 341 23.55 13.74 -32.90
CA SER A 341 23.22 12.43 -33.52
C SER A 341 24.20 11.26 -33.45
N VAL A 342 23.70 10.05 -33.10
CA VAL A 342 23.82 8.80 -33.91
C VAL A 342 22.72 7.79 -33.50
N THR A 343 21.88 7.41 -34.47
CA THR A 343 21.12 6.14 -34.54
C THR A 343 21.98 5.04 -35.14
N PRO A 344 21.76 3.75 -34.79
CA PRO A 344 22.10 2.65 -35.69
C PRO A 344 20.86 1.88 -36.18
N SER A 345 20.96 1.49 -37.45
CA SER A 345 19.96 0.80 -38.27
C SER A 345 20.04 -0.72 -38.15
N ARG A 346 18.86 -1.36 -38.15
CA ARG A 346 18.42 -2.60 -38.83
C ARG A 346 19.39 -3.79 -38.95
N LYS A 347 18.96 -4.96 -38.44
CA LYS A 347 19.16 -6.26 -39.09
C LYS A 347 17.84 -7.04 -39.10
N GLU A 348 17.42 -7.43 -40.29
CA GLU A 348 16.29 -8.31 -40.60
C GLU A 348 16.74 -9.78 -40.69
N VAL A 349 15.71 -10.66 -40.83
CA VAL A 349 15.67 -12.01 -41.43
C VAL A 349 15.45 -13.13 -40.40
N PRO A 350 14.62 -14.19 -40.64
CA PRO A 350 13.45 -14.35 -41.52
C PRO A 350 12.21 -15.05 -40.88
N ASP A 351 11.08 -14.95 -41.59
CA ASP A 351 9.86 -15.76 -41.43
C ASP A 351 10.07 -17.27 -41.70
N THR A 352 9.39 -18.12 -40.92
CA THR A 352 9.03 -19.49 -41.33
C THR A 352 7.72 -19.89 -40.61
N PRO A 353 6.72 -20.47 -41.33
CA PRO A 353 5.35 -20.59 -40.84
C PRO A 353 5.11 -21.82 -39.96
N ALA A 354 4.19 -21.70 -39.00
CA ALA A 354 3.68 -22.82 -38.21
C ALA A 354 2.51 -23.53 -38.93
N PRO A 355 2.36 -24.86 -38.79
CA PRO A 355 1.39 -25.63 -39.55
C PRO A 355 -0.02 -25.61 -38.93
N LEU A 356 -0.99 -25.62 -39.84
CA LEU A 356 -2.40 -25.93 -39.61
C LEU A 356 -2.54 -27.31 -38.96
N ASN A 357 -3.39 -27.42 -37.94
CA ASN A 357 -3.87 -28.73 -37.50
C ASN A 357 -5.40 -28.72 -37.40
N GLU A 358 -5.96 -29.76 -38.01
CA GLU A 358 -7.35 -29.95 -38.35
C GLU A 358 -8.16 -30.44 -37.15
N ASN A 359 -9.41 -29.95 -37.03
CA ASN A 359 -10.44 -30.55 -36.19
C ASN A 359 -10.91 -31.88 -36.79
N PRO A 360 -11.25 -32.87 -35.94
CA PRO A 360 -12.32 -33.82 -36.25
C PRO A 360 -13.58 -33.54 -35.44
N SER A 361 -14.68 -33.72 -36.15
CA SER A 361 -16.08 -33.43 -35.85
C SER A 361 -16.74 -34.45 -34.91
N ASN A 362 -17.80 -33.95 -34.26
CA ASN A 362 -19.08 -34.60 -33.89
C ASN A 362 -19.20 -35.46 -32.62
N GLY A 363 -19.91 -34.87 -31.65
CA GLY A 363 -20.88 -35.55 -30.79
C GLY A 363 -22.10 -34.63 -30.60
N LYS A 364 -23.23 -34.97 -31.25
CA LYS A 364 -24.53 -34.28 -31.14
C LYS A 364 -25.09 -34.44 -29.72
N THR A 365 -25.58 -33.35 -29.14
CA THR A 365 -26.69 -33.40 -28.18
C THR A 365 -27.54 -32.13 -28.29
N GLU A 366 -28.82 -32.32 -28.02
CA GLU A 366 -29.97 -31.60 -28.55
C GLU A 366 -30.11 -30.15 -28.06
N ALA A 367 -30.53 -29.28 -28.99
CA ALA A 367 -30.95 -27.93 -28.72
C ALA A 367 -32.31 -27.94 -27.99
N VAL A 368 -32.33 -27.53 -26.73
CA VAL A 368 -33.53 -26.98 -26.08
C VAL A 368 -33.43 -25.47 -26.22
N ALA A 369 -34.22 -24.92 -27.14
CA ALA A 369 -34.37 -23.48 -27.29
C ALA A 369 -35.17 -22.93 -26.09
N SER A 370 -34.49 -22.33 -25.13
CA SER A 370 -35.09 -21.37 -24.20
C SER A 370 -34.91 -19.98 -24.80
N ASN A 371 -35.94 -19.51 -25.52
CA ASN A 371 -36.10 -18.09 -25.80
C ASN A 371 -36.47 -17.39 -24.48
N GLU A 372 -35.47 -17.00 -23.69
CA GLU A 372 -35.63 -15.94 -22.71
C GLU A 372 -35.01 -14.68 -23.28
N SER A 373 -35.87 -13.75 -23.68
CA SER A 373 -35.50 -12.38 -24.03
C SER A 373 -34.88 -11.71 -22.82
N VAL A 374 -33.63 -11.27 -22.95
CA VAL A 374 -32.96 -10.40 -21.97
C VAL A 374 -33.73 -9.08 -21.90
N PRO A 375 -34.22 -8.63 -20.73
CA PRO A 375 -34.85 -7.33 -20.62
C PRO A 375 -33.80 -6.24 -20.89
N HIS A 376 -34.19 -5.27 -21.70
CA HIS A 376 -33.40 -4.08 -22.02
C HIS A 376 -34.07 -2.87 -21.34
N ASN A 377 -33.28 -1.99 -20.74
CA ASN A 377 -33.77 -0.68 -20.31
C ASN A 377 -34.11 0.19 -21.54
N GLU A 378 -34.86 1.29 -21.37
CA GLU A 378 -35.35 2.14 -22.48
C GLU A 378 -34.24 2.68 -23.42
N ASP A 379 -32.97 2.59 -23.00
CA ASP A 379 -31.79 2.98 -23.76
C ASP A 379 -31.06 1.82 -24.48
N GLY A 380 -31.60 0.60 -24.48
CA GLY A 380 -31.05 -0.55 -25.24
C GLY A 380 -29.80 -1.21 -24.63
N ILE A 381 -29.46 -0.88 -23.38
CA ILE A 381 -28.36 -1.51 -22.64
C ILE A 381 -28.88 -2.82 -22.02
N PRO A 382 -28.20 -3.97 -22.22
CA PRO A 382 -28.60 -5.23 -21.58
C PRO A 382 -28.42 -5.13 -20.06
N ASP A 383 -29.44 -5.58 -19.31
CA ASP A 383 -29.35 -5.67 -17.86
C ASP A 383 -28.17 -6.58 -17.46
N THR A 384 -27.15 -5.98 -16.85
CA THR A 384 -26.08 -6.72 -16.18
C THR A 384 -26.72 -7.51 -15.03
N PRO A 385 -26.51 -8.84 -14.92
CA PRO A 385 -27.04 -9.60 -13.80
C PRO A 385 -26.51 -9.01 -12.50
N GLU A 386 -27.39 -8.56 -11.61
CA GLU A 386 -27.03 -8.16 -10.25
C GLU A 386 -26.53 -9.40 -9.48
N LEU A 387 -25.26 -9.77 -9.67
CA LEU A 387 -24.54 -10.48 -8.62
C LEU A 387 -24.50 -9.52 -7.42
N PRO A 388 -24.84 -9.96 -6.20
CA PRO A 388 -24.81 -9.06 -5.06
C PRO A 388 -23.38 -8.54 -4.91
N HIS A 389 -23.20 -7.26 -5.23
CA HIS A 389 -21.94 -6.52 -5.19
C HIS A 389 -21.53 -6.34 -3.72
N ASN A 390 -21.21 -7.45 -3.04
CA ASN A 390 -21.10 -7.54 -1.58
C ASN A 390 -19.66 -7.75 -1.11
N LYS A 391 -18.73 -8.00 -2.03
CA LYS A 391 -17.35 -8.40 -1.73
C LYS A 391 -16.36 -7.35 -2.23
N PHE A 392 -16.38 -6.22 -1.52
CA PHE A 392 -15.51 -5.06 -1.70
C PHE A 392 -15.07 -4.54 -0.33
N PHE A 393 -13.89 -3.93 -0.22
CA PHE A 393 -13.37 -3.43 1.06
C PHE A 393 -12.36 -2.28 0.91
N SER A 394 -12.25 -1.69 -0.28
CA SER A 394 -11.40 -0.54 -0.50
C SER A 394 -11.87 0.31 -1.68
N THR A 395 -11.64 1.62 -1.56
CA THR A 395 -11.99 2.64 -2.56
C THR A 395 -10.95 2.79 -3.65
N ASN A 396 -9.71 2.43 -3.36
CA ASN A 396 -8.61 2.48 -4.31
C ASN A 396 -7.56 1.42 -4.01
N LEU A 397 -6.88 1.00 -5.05
CA LEU A 397 -5.82 0.01 -4.98
C LEU A 397 -4.56 0.61 -5.58
N THR A 398 -3.45 0.48 -4.88
CA THR A 398 -2.12 0.86 -5.37
C THR A 398 -1.28 -0.37 -5.61
N PHE A 399 -0.54 -0.40 -6.71
CA PHE A 399 0.37 -1.51 -7.00
C PHE A 399 1.68 -1.01 -7.60
N THR A 400 2.74 -1.78 -7.38
CA THR A 400 4.13 -1.43 -7.68
C THR A 400 4.84 -2.58 -8.37
N SER A 401 5.76 -2.25 -9.28
CA SER A 401 6.64 -3.22 -9.95
C SER A 401 7.92 -2.56 -10.47
N ASP A 402 8.77 -3.39 -11.06
CA ASP A 402 9.98 -3.04 -11.81
C ASP A 402 10.99 -2.27 -10.95
N GLY A 403 11.38 -2.90 -9.85
CA GLY A 403 12.41 -2.39 -8.96
C GLY A 403 11.89 -1.40 -7.92
N PHE A 404 10.61 -1.46 -7.55
CA PHE A 404 10.02 -0.54 -6.59
C PHE A 404 10.69 -0.60 -5.21
N TYR A 405 11.07 0.56 -4.68
CA TYR A 405 11.52 0.71 -3.30
C TYR A 405 11.30 2.14 -2.79
N ASN A 406 11.27 2.31 -1.46
CA ASN A 406 10.97 3.60 -0.86
C ASN A 406 11.61 3.80 0.52
N HIS A 407 11.62 5.06 0.97
CA HIS A 407 12.00 5.39 2.33
C HIS A 407 11.02 4.78 3.35
N PRO A 408 11.50 4.30 4.51
CA PRO A 408 10.62 3.95 5.60
C PRO A 408 9.75 5.14 6.04
N HIS A 409 8.44 4.93 6.12
CA HIS A 409 7.44 5.96 6.39
C HIS A 409 6.25 5.39 7.18
N LYS A 410 5.28 6.26 7.46
CA LYS A 410 3.97 5.94 8.02
C LYS A 410 2.92 6.61 7.14
N ASP A 411 1.77 5.98 6.96
CA ASP A 411 0.72 6.53 6.10
C ASP A 411 -0.27 7.38 6.87
N GLY A 412 0.18 8.55 7.33
CA GLY A 412 -0.65 9.49 8.08
C GLY A 412 -1.91 9.98 7.33
N GLY A 413 -1.96 9.81 6.01
CA GLY A 413 -3.11 10.19 5.16
C GLY A 413 -4.27 9.19 5.15
N ASP A 414 -4.07 7.99 5.71
CA ASP A 414 -5.11 6.98 5.83
C ASP A 414 -6.13 7.34 6.91
N ASP A 415 -7.36 6.84 6.75
CA ASP A 415 -8.43 7.08 7.72
C ASP A 415 -8.12 6.41 9.06
N GLU A 416 -8.21 7.16 10.15
CA GLU A 416 -7.82 6.67 11.48
C GLU A 416 -8.83 5.76 12.14
N ARG A 417 -10.06 5.73 11.60
CA ARG A 417 -11.13 4.85 12.04
C ARG A 417 -10.90 3.40 11.57
N LEU A 418 -10.03 3.21 10.58
CA LEU A 418 -9.65 1.91 10.05
C LEU A 418 -8.16 1.64 10.35
N PRO A 419 -7.86 0.69 11.24
CA PRO A 419 -6.52 0.57 11.81
C PRO A 419 -5.50 -0.13 10.90
N PHE A 420 -5.92 -0.71 9.77
CA PHE A 420 -5.04 -1.55 8.97
C PHE A 420 -5.08 -1.25 7.47
N ALA A 421 -3.93 -1.43 6.84
CA ALA A 421 -3.80 -1.60 5.41
C ALA A 421 -3.59 -3.09 5.07
N PHE A 422 -3.90 -3.44 3.82
CA PHE A 422 -3.76 -4.79 3.27
C PHE A 422 -2.67 -4.79 2.23
N LEU A 423 -1.73 -5.74 2.31
CA LEU A 423 -0.62 -5.90 1.37
C LEU A 423 -0.68 -7.29 0.74
N LEU A 424 -0.49 -7.36 -0.57
CA LEU A 424 -0.19 -8.58 -1.31
C LEU A 424 1.14 -8.41 -2.04
N CYS A 425 2.01 -9.41 -1.97
CA CYS A 425 3.22 -9.47 -2.80
C CYS A 425 3.31 -10.82 -3.50
N VAL A 426 3.60 -10.77 -4.80
CA VAL A 426 3.65 -11.96 -5.67
C VAL A 426 4.80 -11.82 -6.68
N PRO A 427 5.58 -12.87 -6.96
CA PRO A 427 6.54 -12.88 -8.06
C PRO A 427 5.83 -12.84 -9.42
N THR A 428 6.27 -11.96 -10.32
CA THR A 428 5.67 -11.82 -11.64
C THR A 428 6.71 -11.63 -12.74
N PHE A 429 6.33 -11.97 -13.97
CA PHE A 429 7.03 -11.53 -15.16
C PHE A 429 6.81 -10.02 -15.39
N LYS A 430 7.84 -9.30 -15.83
CA LYS A 430 7.76 -7.85 -16.10
C LYS A 430 6.89 -7.57 -17.34
N ASP A 431 7.04 -8.38 -18.38
CA ASP A 431 6.45 -8.18 -19.70
C ASP A 431 4.95 -8.54 -19.75
N THR A 432 4.54 -9.63 -19.09
CA THR A 432 3.15 -10.11 -19.09
C THR A 432 2.41 -9.76 -17.80
N GLY A 433 3.13 -9.46 -16.72
CA GLY A 433 2.56 -9.29 -15.38
C GLY A 433 2.03 -10.56 -14.73
N LEU A 434 2.11 -11.72 -15.39
CA LEU A 434 1.61 -13.00 -14.88
C LEU A 434 2.52 -13.58 -13.79
N LEU A 435 2.00 -14.55 -13.05
CA LEU A 435 2.71 -15.27 -11.99
C LEU A 435 4.02 -15.88 -12.52
N ALA A 436 5.13 -15.61 -11.83
CA ALA A 436 6.42 -16.21 -12.12
C ALA A 436 6.83 -17.18 -11.00
N MET A 437 7.36 -18.33 -11.39
CA MET A 437 7.82 -19.39 -10.49
C MET A 437 9.35 -19.55 -10.56
N GLU A 438 9.94 -20.19 -9.56
CA GLU A 438 11.35 -20.59 -9.56
C GLU A 438 11.67 -21.45 -10.79
N SER A 439 10.73 -22.31 -11.22
CA SER A 439 10.87 -23.14 -12.42
C SER A 439 11.00 -22.35 -13.72
N ASP A 440 10.54 -21.10 -13.74
CA ASP A 440 10.68 -20.19 -14.88
C ASP A 440 12.06 -19.50 -14.90
N GLY A 441 12.86 -19.69 -13.85
CA GLY A 441 14.14 -19.02 -13.66
C GLY A 441 14.05 -17.72 -12.86
N TYR A 442 13.00 -17.54 -12.04
CA TYR A 442 12.82 -16.34 -11.20
C TYR A 442 14.05 -16.05 -10.34
N ASP A 443 14.67 -14.87 -10.54
CA ASP A 443 15.99 -14.52 -10.01
C ASP A 443 16.03 -13.24 -9.14
N VAL A 444 14.86 -12.66 -8.83
CA VAL A 444 14.78 -11.43 -8.02
C VAL A 444 15.31 -11.68 -6.61
N LYS A 445 16.20 -10.78 -6.16
CA LYS A 445 16.78 -10.81 -4.80
C LYS A 445 16.50 -9.52 -4.05
N GLY A 446 16.60 -9.59 -2.72
CA GLY A 446 16.43 -8.42 -1.87
C GLY A 446 15.01 -7.87 -1.87
N GLY A 447 14.90 -6.57 -1.68
CA GLY A 447 13.61 -5.88 -1.66
C GLY A 447 12.70 -6.29 -0.51
N GLN A 448 13.29 -6.57 0.66
CA GLN A 448 12.57 -6.89 1.90
C GLN A 448 11.57 -5.78 2.24
N PHE A 449 10.39 -6.17 2.72
CA PHE A 449 9.44 -5.24 3.34
C PHE A 449 9.73 -5.19 4.84
N VAL A 450 10.16 -4.05 5.35
CA VAL A 450 10.74 -3.92 6.68
C VAL A 450 9.92 -3.03 7.59
N PHE A 451 9.93 -3.34 8.88
CA PHE A 451 9.47 -2.47 9.97
C PHE A 451 10.69 -2.07 10.82
N PRO A 452 11.46 -1.04 10.43
CA PRO A 452 12.78 -0.79 11.00
C PRO A 452 12.77 -0.62 12.52
N GLN A 453 11.85 0.20 13.02
CA GLN A 453 11.73 0.45 14.47
C GLN A 453 11.32 -0.80 15.25
N CYS A 454 10.70 -1.78 14.60
CA CYS A 454 10.31 -3.04 15.22
C CYS A 454 11.37 -4.15 15.05
N ALA A 455 12.43 -3.88 14.26
CA ALA A 455 13.53 -4.79 13.95
C ALA A 455 13.07 -6.13 13.32
N PHE A 456 12.03 -6.10 12.50
CA PHE A 456 11.59 -7.26 11.73
C PHE A 456 11.15 -6.91 10.32
N GLY A 457 11.09 -7.90 9.44
CA GLY A 457 10.62 -7.73 8.07
C GLY A 457 10.28 -9.04 7.38
N ILE A 458 9.90 -8.93 6.12
CA ILE A 458 9.55 -10.01 5.22
C ILE A 458 10.74 -10.25 4.30
N ASP A 459 11.22 -11.49 4.27
CA ASP A 459 12.11 -11.97 3.22
C ASP A 459 11.30 -12.72 2.17
N PHE A 460 11.42 -12.28 0.93
CA PHE A 460 10.63 -12.81 -0.17
C PHE A 460 11.39 -13.99 -0.79
N LYS A 461 10.83 -15.19 -0.68
CA LYS A 461 11.34 -16.37 -1.36
C LYS A 461 10.68 -16.54 -2.73
N PRO A 462 11.35 -17.21 -3.68
CA PRO A 462 10.68 -17.74 -4.86
C PRO A 462 9.45 -18.57 -4.48
N ASP A 463 8.53 -18.73 -5.42
CA ASP A 463 7.29 -19.53 -5.25
C ASP A 463 6.43 -19.15 -4.04
N THR A 464 6.54 -17.91 -3.54
CA THR A 464 5.80 -17.50 -2.33
C THR A 464 4.93 -16.28 -2.60
N MET A 465 3.62 -16.43 -2.32
CA MET A 465 2.71 -15.29 -2.17
C MET A 465 2.73 -14.84 -0.72
N VAL A 466 2.84 -13.53 -0.49
CA VAL A 466 2.77 -12.94 0.83
C VAL A 466 1.55 -12.05 0.94
N GLN A 467 0.74 -12.28 1.98
CA GLN A 467 -0.37 -11.42 2.35
C GLN A 467 -0.10 -10.82 3.73
N MET A 468 -0.40 -9.55 3.94
CA MET A 468 -0.23 -8.90 5.24
C MET A 468 -1.36 -7.93 5.55
N ILE A 469 -1.79 -7.91 6.81
CA ILE A 469 -2.68 -6.90 7.38
C ILE A 469 -1.89 -6.20 8.48
N PHE A 470 -1.70 -4.88 8.39
CA PHE A 470 -0.77 -4.17 9.28
C PHE A 470 -1.17 -2.73 9.57
N ASP A 471 -0.73 -2.24 10.73
CA ASP A 471 -0.96 -0.87 11.20
C ASP A 471 0.11 0.06 10.59
N GLN A 472 -0.16 0.42 9.35
CA GLN A 472 0.59 1.35 8.50
C GLN A 472 0.69 2.79 9.06
N ARG A 473 -0.30 3.23 9.85
CA ARG A 473 -0.35 4.60 10.39
C ARG A 473 0.59 4.78 11.58
N ASN A 474 0.70 3.76 12.43
CA ASN A 474 1.45 3.88 13.68
C ASN A 474 2.85 3.31 13.59
N TYR A 475 3.12 2.36 12.70
CA TYR A 475 4.41 1.67 12.60
C TYR A 475 5.16 2.04 11.32
N THR A 476 6.40 2.49 11.49
CA THR A 476 7.27 2.84 10.37
C THR A 476 7.61 1.60 9.56
N HIS A 477 7.36 1.66 8.25
CA HIS A 477 7.55 0.54 7.33
C HIS A 477 8.04 1.02 5.96
N GLY A 478 8.63 0.12 5.16
CA GLY A 478 9.09 0.45 3.81
C GLY A 478 9.67 -0.75 3.08
N THR A 479 9.93 -0.59 1.79
CA THR A 479 10.52 -1.63 0.93
C THR A 479 11.96 -1.25 0.59
N LEU A 480 12.91 -2.15 0.84
CA LEU A 480 14.31 -1.96 0.46
C LEU A 480 14.50 -2.09 -1.07
N LYS A 481 15.64 -1.65 -1.59
CA LYS A 481 15.95 -1.79 -3.02
C LYS A 481 16.10 -3.29 -3.39
N PRO A 482 15.35 -3.80 -4.38
CA PRO A 482 15.56 -5.13 -4.92
C PRO A 482 16.66 -5.15 -5.99
N GLU A 483 17.15 -6.36 -6.29
CA GLU A 483 17.97 -6.66 -7.47
C GLU A 483 17.11 -7.43 -8.47
N GLU A 484 16.83 -6.82 -9.63
CA GLU A 484 15.93 -7.36 -10.67
C GLU A 484 16.61 -7.32 -12.05
N ASN A 485 17.63 -8.15 -12.23
CA ASN A 485 18.49 -8.12 -13.43
C ASN A 485 17.86 -8.83 -14.64
N GLY A 486 16.86 -9.68 -14.44
CA GLY A 486 16.19 -10.44 -15.49
C GLY A 486 14.80 -9.90 -15.87
N ASN A 487 13.99 -10.81 -16.42
CA ASN A 487 12.62 -10.55 -16.89
C ASN A 487 11.58 -10.54 -15.76
N PHE A 488 12.02 -10.65 -14.51
CA PHE A 488 11.17 -10.85 -13.34
C PHE A 488 11.17 -9.63 -12.44
N THR A 489 10.04 -9.41 -11.77
CA THR A 489 9.84 -8.39 -10.75
C THR A 489 9.02 -8.98 -9.61
N LYS A 490 9.02 -8.30 -8.46
CA LYS A 490 8.02 -8.56 -7.42
C LYS A 490 6.90 -7.52 -7.50
N LEU A 491 5.70 -7.96 -7.83
CA LEU A 491 4.53 -7.09 -7.74
C LEU A 491 4.15 -6.90 -6.26
N GLY A 492 4.10 -5.66 -5.81
CA GLY A 492 3.53 -5.27 -4.53
C GLY A 492 2.19 -4.61 -4.75
N MET A 493 1.18 -4.91 -3.94
CA MET A 493 -0.11 -4.24 -3.95
C MET A 493 -0.50 -3.86 -2.54
N SER A 494 -1.04 -2.66 -2.36
CA SER A 494 -1.66 -2.25 -1.11
C SER A 494 -3.07 -1.71 -1.31
N LEU A 495 -3.93 -1.97 -0.32
CA LEU A 495 -5.27 -1.40 -0.19
C LEU A 495 -5.42 -0.71 1.16
N GLN A 496 -5.97 0.50 1.10
CA GLN A 496 -6.26 1.35 2.25
C GLN A 496 -7.44 2.26 1.90
N ILE A 497 -8.01 2.95 2.90
CA ILE A 497 -9.04 3.96 2.69
C ILE A 497 -8.47 5.31 3.11
N ALA A 498 -8.36 6.22 2.15
CA ALA A 498 -7.75 7.53 2.35
C ALA A 498 -8.73 8.49 3.02
N ARG A 499 -8.29 9.12 4.13
CA ARG A 499 -9.09 10.10 4.88
C ARG A 499 -9.61 11.23 4.00
N LYS A 500 -8.81 11.70 3.04
CA LYS A 500 -9.20 12.78 2.13
C LYS A 500 -10.38 12.39 1.24
N THR A 501 -10.43 11.14 0.79
CA THR A 501 -11.54 10.62 -0.02
C THR A 501 -12.78 10.44 0.86
N THR A 502 -12.62 9.94 2.10
CA THR A 502 -13.73 9.87 3.05
C THR A 502 -14.33 11.23 3.33
N ASN A 503 -13.50 12.20 3.74
CA ASN A 503 -13.95 13.53 4.12
C ASN A 503 -14.68 14.26 2.98
N ILE A 504 -14.25 14.07 1.73
CA ILE A 504 -14.92 14.74 0.61
C ILE A 504 -16.28 14.09 0.32
N LEU A 505 -16.39 12.77 0.44
CA LEU A 505 -17.65 12.05 0.23
C LEU A 505 -18.65 12.27 1.38
N ASP A 506 -18.18 12.42 2.62
CA ASP A 506 -19.01 12.87 3.74
C ASP A 506 -19.65 14.24 3.45
N ARG A 507 -18.91 15.17 2.86
CA ARG A 507 -19.44 16.49 2.47
C ARG A 507 -20.47 16.40 1.34
N VAL A 508 -20.29 15.46 0.41
CA VAL A 508 -21.28 15.15 -0.63
C VAL A 508 -22.56 14.61 0.00
N LEU A 509 -22.46 13.63 0.91
CA LEU A 509 -23.60 13.06 1.63
C LEU A 509 -24.39 14.09 2.43
N LEU A 510 -23.70 15.08 3.00
CA LEU A 510 -24.31 16.20 3.73
C LEU A 510 -24.92 17.27 2.81
N GLU A 511 -24.89 17.06 1.49
CA GLU A 511 -25.33 17.99 0.44
C GLU A 511 -24.67 19.38 0.56
N GLU A 512 -23.44 19.45 1.09
CA GLU A 512 -22.79 20.74 1.35
C GLU A 512 -22.57 21.56 0.08
N PHE A 513 -22.28 20.88 -1.03
CA PHE A 513 -22.03 21.52 -2.33
C PHE A 513 -23.32 21.94 -3.03
N VAL A 514 -24.45 21.29 -2.74
CA VAL A 514 -25.77 21.73 -3.19
C VAL A 514 -26.18 22.98 -2.42
N LYS A 515 -25.94 22.98 -1.09
CA LYS A 515 -26.28 24.09 -0.19
C LYS A 515 -25.41 25.33 -0.40
N ASP A 516 -24.14 25.13 -0.75
CA ASP A 516 -23.21 26.20 -1.05
C ASP A 516 -22.24 25.78 -2.18
N PRO A 517 -22.60 26.02 -3.44
CA PRO A 517 -21.78 25.67 -4.59
C PRO A 517 -20.39 26.33 -4.57
N LYS A 518 -20.21 27.41 -3.79
CA LYS A 518 -18.90 28.06 -3.67
C LYS A 518 -17.89 27.23 -2.87
N LYS A 519 -18.35 26.25 -2.10
CA LYS A 519 -17.48 25.33 -1.34
C LYS A 519 -16.81 24.26 -2.19
N VAL A 520 -17.19 24.12 -3.45
CA VAL A 520 -16.39 23.37 -4.44
C VAL A 520 -15.02 24.02 -4.63
N TYR A 521 -14.92 25.34 -4.39
CA TYR A 521 -13.72 26.16 -4.60
C TYR A 521 -12.87 26.39 -3.33
N SER A 522 -13.25 25.80 -2.19
CA SER A 522 -12.57 25.93 -0.88
C SER A 522 -12.09 24.58 -0.36
#